data_AF-A0A939HX01-F1
#
_entry.id   AF-A0A939HX01-F1
#
_cell.length_a   1.000
_cell.length_b   1.000
_cell.length_c   1.000
_cell.angle_alpha   90.00
_cell.angle_beta   90.00
_cell.angle_gamma   90.00
#
_symmetry.space_group_name_H-M   'P 1'
#
loop_
_entity.id
_entity.type
_entity.pdbx_description
1 polymer ?
#
loop_
_entity_poly.entity_id
_entity_poly.type
_entity_poly.pdbx_seq_one_letter_code
_entity_poly.pdbx_strand_id
1 'polypeptide(L)'
;MSIPVKVQRRTIFNDLEGVKEITQLIVGETCWRARMSYGDELVLHAGARIPYSQKSMVGKEKGSWILGTMITEWQLECKGEMLFSSQSLPEMRDEIHVIEGTRITAFEISTELGLTVEFSNGCQLKLFPNEQDDSDLPYYELFTPDRMVLKVGKGASLSYLPSDLPESN
;
A
#
# COMPACT_ATOMS: atom_id res chain seq x y z
N MET A 1 -9.18 17.32 28.34
CA MET A 1 -10.32 17.18 27.42
C MET A 1 -10.08 15.94 26.60
N SER A 2 -10.78 14.86 26.91
CA SER A 2 -10.63 13.58 26.21
C SER A 2 -11.55 13.59 25.00
N ILE A 3 -10.97 13.50 23.80
CA ILE A 3 -11.71 13.33 22.55
C ILE A 3 -12.34 11.92 22.62
N PRO A 4 -13.65 11.75 22.40
CA PRO A 4 -14.25 10.44 22.39
C PRO A 4 -13.65 9.63 21.23
N VAL A 5 -13.01 8.51 21.55
CA VAL A 5 -12.59 7.50 20.58
C VAL A 5 -13.88 6.97 19.96
N LYS A 6 -14.24 7.43 18.76
CA LYS A 6 -15.21 6.73 17.93
C LYS A 6 -14.68 5.32 17.79
N VAL A 7 -15.42 4.34 18.29
CA VAL A 7 -15.14 2.92 18.07
C VAL A 7 -15.02 2.72 16.56
N GLN A 8 -13.80 2.61 16.05
CA GLN A 8 -13.55 2.34 14.64
C GLN A 8 -13.95 0.91 14.39
N ARG A 9 -15.09 0.74 13.73
CA ARG A 9 -15.69 -0.56 13.46
C ARG A 9 -14.92 -1.22 12.34
N ARG A 10 -14.64 -2.52 12.50
CA ARG A 10 -14.23 -3.41 11.42
C ARG A 10 -15.32 -3.40 10.36
N THR A 11 -14.93 -3.15 9.11
CA THR A 11 -15.76 -3.33 7.94
C THR A 11 -15.19 -4.49 7.13
N ILE A 12 -16.03 -5.47 6.81
CA ILE A 12 -15.73 -6.50 5.82
C ILE A 12 -16.46 -6.09 4.56
N PHE A 13 -15.75 -6.05 3.45
CA PHE A 13 -16.36 -5.76 2.16
C PHE A 13 -16.77 -7.07 1.50
N ASN A 14 -17.97 -7.07 0.91
CA ASN A 14 -18.45 -8.19 0.10
C ASN A 14 -18.14 -7.97 -1.40
N ASP A 15 -17.68 -6.78 -1.76
CA ASP A 15 -17.39 -6.35 -3.13
C ASP A 15 -16.27 -5.29 -3.16
N LEU A 16 -15.81 -4.98 -4.36
CA LEU A 16 -14.78 -3.95 -4.61
C LEU A 16 -15.34 -2.52 -4.58
N GLU A 17 -16.65 -2.31 -4.57
CA GLU A 17 -17.24 -0.97 -4.66
C GLU A 17 -16.94 -0.18 -3.38
N GLY A 18 -17.16 -0.79 -2.21
CA GLY A 18 -16.80 -0.16 -0.93
C GLY A 18 -15.30 0.09 -0.77
N VAL A 19 -14.46 -0.75 -1.39
CA VAL A 19 -13.01 -0.55 -1.41
C VAL A 19 -12.62 0.60 -2.33
N LYS A 20 -13.27 0.73 -3.48
CA LYS A 20 -13.02 1.79 -4.46
C LYS A 20 -13.24 3.18 -3.86
N GLU A 21 -14.28 3.36 -3.05
CA GLU A 21 -14.51 4.64 -2.37
C GLU A 21 -13.34 5.06 -1.47
N ILE A 22 -12.71 4.11 -0.77
CA ILE A 22 -11.55 4.36 0.08
C ILE A 22 -10.32 4.64 -0.77
N THR A 23 -10.06 3.80 -1.77
CA THR A 23 -8.82 3.90 -2.56
C THR A 23 -8.80 5.12 -3.46
N GLN A 24 -9.95 5.64 -3.90
CA GLN A 24 -9.99 6.89 -4.68
C GLN A 24 -9.49 8.11 -3.89
N LEU A 25 -9.49 8.06 -2.55
CA LEU A 25 -9.00 9.17 -1.72
C LEU A 25 -7.47 9.33 -1.75
N ILE A 26 -6.71 8.32 -2.21
CA ILE A 26 -5.25 8.45 -2.41
C ILE A 26 -4.91 9.13 -3.75
N VAL A 27 -5.86 9.17 -4.70
CA VAL A 27 -5.63 9.79 -6.00
C VAL A 27 -5.41 11.28 -5.82
N GLY A 28 -4.34 11.78 -6.42
CA GLY A 28 -3.89 13.16 -6.25
C GLY A 28 -2.85 13.33 -5.14
N GLU A 29 -2.59 12.35 -4.29
CA GLU A 29 -1.52 12.42 -3.30
C GLU A 29 -0.15 12.24 -3.93
N THR A 30 0.88 12.84 -3.33
CA THR A 30 2.27 12.67 -3.76
C THR A 30 2.90 11.47 -3.05
N CYS A 31 3.46 10.53 -3.83
CA CYS A 31 4.38 9.53 -3.30
C CYS A 31 5.70 10.22 -3.00
N TRP A 32 6.04 10.38 -1.72
CA TRP A 32 7.26 11.11 -1.33
C TRP A 32 8.39 10.19 -0.89
N ARG A 33 8.14 8.88 -0.77
CA ARG A 33 9.15 7.88 -0.47
C ARG A 33 8.73 6.51 -0.98
N ALA A 34 9.64 5.85 -1.68
CA ALA A 34 9.58 4.45 -2.05
C ALA A 34 10.80 3.74 -1.43
N ARG A 35 10.60 2.57 -0.83
CA ARG A 35 11.70 1.81 -0.25
C ARG A 35 11.42 0.32 -0.28
N MET A 36 12.49 -0.45 -0.37
CA MET A 36 12.44 -1.86 -0.03
C MET A 36 12.34 -2.03 1.50
N SER A 37 11.60 -3.04 1.93
CA SER A 37 11.54 -3.54 3.31
C SER A 37 12.11 -4.95 3.37
N TYR A 38 11.98 -5.61 4.51
CA TYR A 38 12.37 -7.01 4.66
C TYR A 38 11.55 -7.90 3.70
N GLY A 39 12.16 -8.94 3.13
CA GLY A 39 11.45 -9.89 2.25
C GLY A 39 11.10 -9.38 0.86
N ASP A 40 11.86 -8.41 0.32
CA ASP A 40 11.63 -7.81 -1.02
C ASP A 40 10.27 -7.10 -1.19
N GLU A 41 9.66 -6.75 -0.06
CA GLU A 41 8.47 -5.91 0.00
C GLU A 41 8.79 -4.47 -0.45
N LEU A 42 8.00 -3.93 -1.38
CA LEU A 42 8.01 -2.52 -1.69
C LEU A 42 7.05 -1.79 -0.75
N VAL A 43 7.52 -0.71 -0.15
CA VAL A 43 6.73 0.17 0.71
C VAL A 43 6.72 1.58 0.15
N LEU A 44 5.52 2.08 -0.14
CA LEU A 44 5.30 3.45 -0.59
C LEU A 44 4.70 4.28 0.53
N HIS A 45 5.22 5.50 0.72
CA HIS A 45 4.61 6.51 1.56
C HIS A 45 4.09 7.66 0.69
N ALA A 46 2.80 7.93 0.83
CA ALA A 46 2.13 9.01 0.10
C ALA A 46 1.38 9.96 1.04
N GLY A 47 1.06 11.13 0.51
CA GLY A 47 0.30 12.19 1.18
C GLY A 47 1.07 12.90 2.29
N ALA A 48 0.34 13.36 3.31
CA ALA A 48 0.92 14.16 4.38
C ALA A 48 2.02 13.39 5.13
N ARG A 49 3.08 14.09 5.53
CA ARG A 49 4.14 13.53 6.38
C ARG A 49 3.69 13.59 7.84
N ILE A 50 3.57 12.44 8.47
CA ILE A 50 3.10 12.27 9.84
C ILE A 50 4.28 11.78 10.69
N PRO A 51 4.68 12.50 11.76
CA PRO A 51 5.68 12.00 12.69
C PRO A 51 5.25 10.69 13.35
N TYR A 52 6.19 9.76 13.55
CA TYR A 52 5.91 8.57 14.36
C TYR A 52 5.69 8.95 15.83
N SER A 53 4.71 8.30 16.47
CA SER A 53 4.40 8.50 17.91
C SER A 53 5.35 7.74 18.85
N GLN A 54 6.08 6.75 18.34
CA GLN A 54 6.95 5.88 19.13
C GLN A 54 8.26 6.59 19.49
N LYS A 55 8.69 6.46 20.75
CA LYS A 55 9.95 7.09 21.24
C LYS A 55 11.20 6.62 20.48
N SER A 56 11.22 5.38 20.00
CA SER A 56 12.32 4.83 19.19
C SER A 56 12.43 5.47 17.79
N MET A 57 11.39 6.19 17.35
CA MET A 57 11.27 6.74 15.99
C MET A 57 11.22 8.27 15.99
N VAL A 58 11.75 8.92 17.04
CA VAL A 58 11.85 10.38 17.11
C VAL A 58 12.62 10.93 15.89
N GLY A 59 12.06 11.97 15.26
CA GLY A 59 12.61 12.57 14.05
C GLY A 59 12.36 11.77 12.77
N LYS A 60 11.61 10.66 12.83
CA LYS A 60 11.16 9.91 11.65
C LYS A 60 9.70 10.23 11.34
N GLU A 61 9.35 10.14 10.06
CA GLU A 61 8.01 10.40 9.53
C GLU A 61 7.53 9.23 8.68
N LYS A 62 6.20 9.11 8.56
CA LYS A 62 5.48 8.17 7.70
C LYS A 62 4.43 8.90 6.88
N GLY A 63 4.04 8.34 5.75
CA GLY A 63 2.95 8.86 4.95
C GLY A 63 1.62 8.75 5.70
N SER A 64 0.69 9.65 5.42
CA SER A 64 -0.72 9.49 5.78
C SER A 64 -1.33 8.29 5.06
N TRP A 65 -0.78 7.95 3.90
CA TRP A 65 -1.02 6.70 3.19
C TRP A 65 0.26 5.86 3.15
N ILE A 66 0.13 4.55 3.39
CA ILE A 66 1.25 3.61 3.29
C ILE A 66 0.78 2.35 2.57
N LEU A 67 1.34 2.06 1.41
CA LEU A 67 1.13 0.80 0.69
C LEU A 67 2.32 -0.12 0.98
N GLY A 68 2.04 -1.36 1.38
CA GLY A 68 3.04 -2.43 1.46
C GLY A 68 2.64 -3.61 0.58
N THR A 69 3.55 -4.07 -0.29
CA THR A 69 3.26 -5.17 -1.24
C THR A 69 3.28 -6.57 -0.61
N MET A 70 3.68 -6.69 0.66
CA MET A 70 3.78 -7.96 1.39
C MET A 70 4.41 -9.06 0.52
N ILE A 71 3.77 -10.23 0.43
CA ILE A 71 4.25 -11.39 -0.33
C ILE A 71 4.00 -11.29 -1.84
N THR A 72 3.38 -10.22 -2.33
CA THR A 72 2.89 -10.17 -3.71
C THR A 72 3.99 -9.78 -4.68
N GLU A 73 4.12 -10.54 -5.77
CA GLU A 73 4.98 -10.18 -6.88
C GLU A 73 4.57 -8.83 -7.46
N TRP A 74 5.55 -8.01 -7.80
CA TRP A 74 5.28 -6.66 -8.29
C TRP A 74 6.26 -6.23 -9.38
N GLN A 75 5.82 -5.33 -10.23
CA GLN A 75 6.61 -4.74 -11.31
C GLN A 75 6.38 -3.23 -11.36
N LEU A 76 7.47 -2.49 -11.53
CA LEU A 76 7.48 -1.07 -11.82
C LEU A 76 7.83 -0.88 -13.29
N GLU A 77 6.86 -0.35 -14.04
CA GLU A 77 7.01 -0.01 -15.45
C GLU A 77 7.01 1.51 -15.60
N CYS A 78 7.79 2.05 -16.53
CA CYS A 78 7.74 3.46 -16.90
C CYS A 78 7.78 3.59 -18.41
N LYS A 79 6.84 4.35 -18.98
CA LYS A 79 6.76 4.59 -20.43
C LYS A 79 6.69 3.30 -21.27
N GLY A 80 6.11 2.23 -20.70
CA GLY A 80 5.93 0.93 -21.36
C GLY A 80 7.12 -0.03 -21.25
N GLU A 81 8.18 0.35 -20.54
CA GLU A 81 9.33 -0.52 -20.26
C GLU A 81 9.33 -0.93 -18.79
N MET A 82 9.57 -2.21 -18.52
CA MET A 82 9.80 -2.69 -17.16
C MET A 82 11.16 -2.18 -16.69
N LEU A 83 11.15 -1.39 -15.62
CA LEU A 83 12.36 -0.93 -14.96
C LEU A 83 12.81 -1.96 -13.93
N PHE A 84 11.92 -2.26 -12.97
CA PHE A 84 12.29 -3.01 -11.79
C PHE A 84 11.14 -3.90 -11.31
N SER A 85 11.45 -4.97 -10.58
CA SER A 85 10.45 -5.93 -10.09
C SER A 85 10.87 -6.57 -8.79
N SER A 86 9.96 -7.31 -8.15
CA SER A 86 10.26 -8.12 -6.97
C SER A 86 11.34 -9.19 -7.20
N GLN A 87 11.61 -9.58 -8.45
CA GLN A 87 12.62 -10.59 -8.82
C GLN A 87 13.93 -9.98 -9.32
N SER A 88 14.00 -8.65 -9.42
CA SER A 88 15.18 -7.95 -9.93
C SER A 88 16.34 -7.99 -8.94
N LEU A 89 17.57 -7.81 -9.47
CA LEU A 89 18.78 -7.89 -8.66
C LEU A 89 18.86 -6.73 -7.63
N PRO A 90 19.46 -6.95 -6.44
CA PRO A 90 19.52 -5.93 -5.38
C PRO A 90 20.12 -4.59 -5.79
N GLU A 91 21.07 -4.57 -6.73
CA GLU A 91 21.71 -3.36 -7.27
C GLU A 91 20.76 -2.47 -8.08
N MET A 92 19.64 -3.00 -8.58
CA MET A 92 18.65 -2.23 -9.33
C MET A 92 17.59 -1.60 -8.42
N ARG A 93 17.67 -1.81 -7.09
CA ARG A 93 16.67 -1.29 -6.12
C ARG A 93 16.53 0.22 -6.14
N ASP A 94 17.57 0.95 -6.53
CA ASP A 94 17.51 2.42 -6.59
C ASP A 94 16.52 2.93 -7.67
N GLU A 95 16.15 2.08 -8.64
CA GLU A 95 15.18 2.43 -9.69
C GLU A 95 13.78 2.74 -9.12
N ILE A 96 13.43 2.22 -7.94
CA ILE A 96 12.16 2.55 -7.28
C ILE A 96 12.05 4.03 -6.93
N HIS A 97 13.16 4.76 -6.82
CA HIS A 97 13.11 6.18 -6.46
C HIS A 97 12.56 7.06 -7.59
N VAL A 98 12.40 6.53 -8.81
CA VAL A 98 11.82 7.26 -9.95
C VAL A 98 10.39 7.75 -9.70
N ILE A 99 9.63 7.08 -8.83
CA ILE A 99 8.26 7.48 -8.46
C ILE A 99 8.21 8.45 -7.27
N GLU A 100 9.33 8.74 -6.62
CA GLU A 100 9.36 9.72 -5.53
C GLU A 100 9.15 11.15 -6.04
N GLY A 101 8.39 11.94 -5.29
CA GLY A 101 7.98 13.29 -5.68
C GLY A 101 6.89 13.33 -6.74
N THR A 102 6.39 12.18 -7.21
CA THR A 102 5.37 12.09 -8.26
C THR A 102 3.97 11.93 -7.66
N ARG A 103 2.94 12.35 -8.40
CA ARG A 103 1.55 12.28 -7.95
C ARG A 103 0.93 10.96 -8.37
N ILE A 104 0.17 10.33 -7.49
CA ILE A 104 -0.66 9.17 -7.84
C ILE A 104 -1.85 9.66 -8.68
N THR A 105 -2.00 9.13 -9.88
CA THR A 105 -3.05 9.51 -10.84
C THR A 105 -4.17 8.48 -10.93
N ALA A 106 -3.89 7.22 -10.60
CA ALA A 106 -4.88 6.16 -10.48
C ALA A 106 -4.46 5.15 -9.41
N PHE A 107 -5.44 4.51 -8.78
CA PHE A 107 -5.26 3.43 -7.82
C PHE A 107 -6.42 2.44 -8.02
N GLU A 108 -6.15 1.34 -8.71
CA GLU A 108 -7.18 0.44 -9.22
C GLU A 108 -6.91 -0.99 -8.76
N ILE A 109 -7.93 -1.60 -8.14
CA ILE A 109 -7.91 -2.99 -7.73
C ILE A 109 -8.74 -3.80 -8.74
N SER A 110 -8.14 -4.84 -9.31
CA SER A 110 -8.81 -5.73 -10.28
C SER A 110 -9.69 -6.77 -9.57
N THR A 111 -10.50 -7.48 -10.35
CA THR A 111 -11.33 -8.60 -9.87
C THR A 111 -10.52 -9.76 -9.31
N GLU A 112 -9.30 -9.94 -9.81
CA GLU A 112 -8.30 -10.92 -9.35
C GLU A 112 -7.48 -10.36 -8.17
N LEU A 113 -7.94 -9.25 -7.58
CA LEU A 113 -7.31 -8.53 -6.48
C LEU A 113 -5.95 -7.92 -6.80
N GLY A 114 -5.52 -7.93 -8.06
CA GLY A 114 -4.34 -7.22 -8.52
C GLY A 114 -4.46 -5.72 -8.25
N LEU A 115 -3.33 -5.04 -8.12
CA LEU A 115 -3.30 -3.59 -7.90
C LEU A 115 -2.48 -2.91 -8.99
N THR A 116 -3.05 -1.88 -9.60
CA THR A 116 -2.33 -0.93 -10.45
C THR A 116 -2.34 0.45 -9.80
N VAL A 117 -1.15 1.01 -9.58
CA VAL A 117 -0.97 2.40 -9.15
C VAL A 117 -0.27 3.16 -10.26
N GLU A 118 -0.90 4.19 -10.79
CA GLU A 118 -0.32 5.05 -11.81
C GLU A 118 0.27 6.33 -11.21
N PHE A 119 1.36 6.80 -11.79
CA PHE A 119 2.08 8.00 -11.36
C PHE A 119 2.15 9.03 -12.49
N SER A 120 2.14 10.31 -12.11
CA SER A 120 2.12 11.45 -13.04
C SER A 120 3.34 11.56 -13.96
N ASN A 121 4.42 10.83 -13.69
CA ASN A 121 5.60 10.75 -14.54
C ASN A 121 5.48 9.67 -15.63
N GLY A 122 4.34 8.98 -15.74
CA GLY A 122 4.10 7.90 -16.69
C GLY A 122 4.61 6.53 -16.23
N CYS A 123 4.91 6.40 -14.93
CA CYS A 123 5.21 5.11 -14.31
C CYS A 123 3.96 4.44 -13.76
N GLN A 124 4.01 3.12 -13.64
CA GLN A 124 2.96 2.27 -13.10
C GLN A 124 3.57 1.19 -12.22
N LEU A 125 3.05 1.03 -11.00
CA LEU A 125 3.32 -0.12 -10.14
C LEU A 125 2.18 -1.12 -10.30
N LYS A 126 2.50 -2.36 -10.65
CA LYS A 126 1.54 -3.47 -10.79
C LYS A 126 1.86 -4.58 -9.80
N LEU A 127 0.85 -5.08 -9.11
CA LEU A 127 0.94 -6.22 -8.21
C LEU A 127 0.17 -7.41 -8.78
N PHE A 128 0.75 -8.59 -8.67
CA PHE A 128 0.25 -9.85 -9.23
C PHE A 128 0.04 -10.87 -8.10
N PRO A 129 -1.13 -10.86 -7.43
CA PRO A 129 -1.47 -11.85 -6.41
C PRO A 129 -1.39 -13.29 -6.94
N ASN A 130 -0.91 -14.19 -6.09
CA ASN A 130 -0.88 -15.63 -6.38
C ASN A 130 -1.85 -16.38 -5.45
N GLU A 131 -2.89 -17.00 -6.01
CA GLU A 131 -3.85 -17.80 -5.23
C GLU A 131 -3.26 -19.11 -4.71
N GLN A 132 -2.17 -19.61 -5.32
CA GLN A 132 -1.52 -20.87 -4.95
C GLN A 132 -0.48 -20.72 -3.85
N ASP A 133 -0.11 -19.49 -3.51
CA ASP A 133 0.69 -19.21 -2.33
C ASP A 133 -0.04 -19.82 -1.10
N ASP A 134 0.67 -20.39 -0.14
CA ASP A 134 0.12 -21.05 1.06
C ASP A 134 0.28 -20.22 2.35
N SER A 135 0.85 -19.01 2.26
CA SER A 135 1.00 -18.06 3.37
C SER A 135 -0.35 -17.49 3.84
N ASP A 136 -0.53 -17.33 5.14
CA ASP A 136 -1.72 -16.65 5.68
C ASP A 136 -1.65 -15.12 5.57
N LEU A 137 -0.59 -14.59 4.97
CA LEU A 137 -0.38 -13.14 4.80
C LEU A 137 -1.31 -12.55 3.73
N PRO A 138 -1.76 -11.29 3.91
CA PRO A 138 -2.45 -10.58 2.85
C PRO A 138 -1.54 -10.36 1.64
N TYR A 139 -2.14 -10.21 0.47
CA TYR A 139 -1.43 -9.82 -0.75
C TYR A 139 -0.81 -8.44 -0.58
N TYR A 140 -1.57 -7.46 -0.10
CA TYR A 140 -1.02 -6.14 0.22
C TYR A 140 -1.88 -5.44 1.26
N GLU A 141 -1.27 -4.44 1.87
CA GLU A 141 -1.92 -3.60 2.86
C GLU A 141 -1.85 -2.12 2.46
N LEU A 142 -2.95 -1.41 2.66
CA LEU A 142 -3.03 0.04 2.52
C LEU A 142 -3.45 0.67 3.85
N PHE A 143 -2.48 1.28 4.54
CA PHE A 143 -2.75 2.13 5.69
C PHE A 143 -3.26 3.48 5.20
N THR A 144 -4.26 4.00 5.91
CA THR A 144 -5.02 5.18 5.51
C THR A 144 -4.94 6.29 6.58
N PRO A 145 -5.28 7.55 6.24
CA PRO A 145 -5.10 8.69 7.14
C PRO A 145 -5.94 8.63 8.41
N ASP A 146 -7.07 7.91 8.37
CA ASP A 146 -7.97 7.75 9.51
C ASP A 146 -7.50 6.65 10.49
N ARG A 147 -6.29 6.09 10.32
CA ARG A 147 -5.72 5.00 11.13
C ARG A 147 -6.37 3.64 10.91
N MET A 148 -6.95 3.43 9.75
CA MET A 148 -7.41 2.12 9.32
C MET A 148 -6.40 1.48 8.36
N VAL A 149 -6.44 0.16 8.25
CA VAL A 149 -5.72 -0.62 7.24
C VAL A 149 -6.72 -1.39 6.40
N LEU A 150 -6.64 -1.22 5.09
CA LEU A 150 -7.25 -2.11 4.11
C LEU A 150 -6.30 -3.27 3.86
N LYS A 151 -6.75 -4.49 4.13
CA LYS A 151 -6.03 -5.72 3.79
C LYS A 151 -6.74 -6.40 2.64
N VAL A 152 -5.99 -6.73 1.59
CA VAL A 152 -6.47 -7.49 0.43
C VAL A 152 -5.75 -8.82 0.41
N GLY A 153 -6.49 -9.93 0.37
CA GLY A 153 -5.91 -11.27 0.49
C GLY A 153 -6.75 -12.37 -0.15
N LYS A 154 -6.29 -13.61 0.01
CA LYS A 154 -6.85 -14.82 -0.62
C LYS A 154 -8.36 -14.97 -0.41
N GLY A 155 -9.00 -15.64 -1.37
CA GLY A 155 -10.44 -15.94 -1.33
C GLY A 155 -11.33 -14.69 -1.38
N ALA A 156 -10.89 -13.65 -2.11
CA ALA A 156 -11.56 -12.35 -2.16
C ALA A 156 -11.72 -11.69 -0.77
N SER A 157 -10.77 -11.92 0.13
CA SER A 157 -10.77 -11.32 1.47
C SER A 157 -10.42 -9.84 1.38
N LEU A 158 -11.41 -8.99 1.68
CA LEU A 158 -11.29 -7.54 1.74
C LEU A 158 -11.73 -7.07 3.12
N SER A 159 -10.79 -6.53 3.89
CA SER A 159 -11.08 -6.09 5.25
C SER A 159 -10.50 -4.70 5.54
N TYR A 160 -11.28 -3.88 6.24
CA TYR A 160 -10.89 -2.55 6.67
C TYR A 160 -11.09 -2.40 8.17
N LEU A 161 -9.98 -2.35 8.90
CA LEU A 161 -9.94 -2.44 10.36
C LEU A 161 -8.96 -1.42 10.94
N PRO A 162 -9.10 -1.06 12.22
CA PRO A 162 -8.12 -0.21 12.89
C PRO A 162 -6.70 -0.79 12.77
N SER A 163 -5.76 0.07 12.41
CA SER A 163 -4.34 -0.27 12.19
C SER A 163 -3.56 -0.53 13.49
N ASP A 164 -4.17 -0.27 14.65
CA ASP A 164 -3.59 -0.44 15.99
C ASP A 164 -4.14 -1.65 16.75
N LEU A 165 -5.08 -2.40 16.15
CA LEU A 165 -5.51 -3.68 16.70
C LEU A 165 -4.44 -4.75 16.45
N PRO A 166 -4.02 -5.51 17.48
CA PRO A 166 -3.20 -6.69 17.25
C PRO A 166 -4.01 -7.70 16.41
N GLU A 167 -3.32 -8.37 15.48
CA GLU A 167 -3.94 -9.47 14.73
C GLU A 167 -4.44 -10.50 15.74
N SER A 168 -5.75 -10.75 15.73
CA SER A 168 -6.35 -11.76 16.58
C SER A 168 -5.92 -13.12 16.05
N ASN A 169 -4.99 -13.78 16.77
CA ASN A 169 -4.66 -15.19 16.64
C ASN A 169 -5.90 -16.08 16.64
#